data_AF-A0A397T8P0-F1
#
_entry.id   AF-A0A397T8P0-F1
#
_cell.length_a   1.000
_cell.length_b   1.000
_cell.length_c   1.000
_cell.angle_alpha   90.00
_cell.angle_beta   90.00
_cell.angle_gamma   90.00
#
_symmetry.space_group_name_H-M   'P 1'
#
loop_
_entity.id
_entity.type
_entity.pdbx_description
1 polymer ?
#
loop_
_entity_poly.entity_id
_entity_poly.type
_entity_poly.pdbx_seq_one_letter_code
_entity_poly.pdbx_strand_id
1 'polypeptide(L)'
;MVKRNAINEYREVASVAFISLYDSHYFAVGIKVRNLLNAGAWQEGILTSTIPCEQTETGKYPEAYVFPPVKGLKNRQPVTGLNFASLYPSLIMTYNLSPDKIILSRERAESLKESEHENQAEMKGLYPKVLVELLIRHNSLKSRLASLKNKKEELEKEISLAEARGEDFTDALKSEYFSVSFNVTCLDAKQLALKQAGVTSAGQRNIKLIADLVRSKGFSVKYGNTDSLYLICPEEYFWKYDEKYISEKISKKKYWEKMVGISMEAMSEL
;
A
#
# COMPACT_ATOMS: atom_id res chain seq x y z
N MET A 1 19.90 -4.18 17.38
CA MET A 1 19.11 -5.14 16.58
C MET A 1 17.80 -5.55 17.26
N VAL A 2 17.81 -5.97 18.54
CA VAL A 2 16.60 -6.43 19.25
C VAL A 2 15.51 -5.34 19.40
N LYS A 3 15.86 -4.12 19.83
CA LYS A 3 14.90 -3.01 20.00
C LYS A 3 14.16 -2.60 18.71
N ARG A 4 14.71 -2.90 17.54
CA ARG A 4 14.10 -2.60 16.23
C ARG A 4 13.58 -3.84 15.52
N ASN A 5 13.53 -4.99 16.20
CA ASN A 5 13.09 -6.26 15.64
C ASN A 5 13.80 -6.72 14.35
N ALA A 6 15.00 -6.20 14.07
CA ALA A 6 15.66 -6.34 12.78
C ALA A 6 15.96 -7.82 12.42
N ILE A 7 16.26 -8.67 13.41
CA ILE A 7 16.54 -10.09 13.18
C ILE A 7 15.31 -10.80 12.62
N ASN A 8 14.15 -10.54 13.20
CA ASN A 8 12.90 -11.14 12.73
C ASN A 8 12.56 -10.60 11.35
N GLU A 9 12.72 -9.30 11.10
CA GLU A 9 12.53 -8.74 9.74
C GLU A 9 13.39 -9.46 8.69
N TYR A 10 14.70 -9.62 8.92
CA TYR A 10 15.57 -10.31 7.98
C TYR A 10 15.22 -11.79 7.82
N ARG A 11 14.82 -12.47 8.90
CA ARG A 11 14.37 -13.87 8.84
C ARG A 11 13.13 -14.04 7.98
N GLU A 12 12.21 -13.09 8.07
CA GLU A 12 10.96 -13.15 7.30
C GLU A 12 11.19 -12.81 5.83
N VAL A 13 12.04 -11.82 5.53
CA VAL A 13 12.48 -11.54 4.16
C VAL A 13 13.20 -12.76 3.56
N ALA A 14 14.05 -13.44 4.34
CA ALA A 14 14.75 -14.65 3.91
C ALA A 14 13.75 -15.77 3.55
N SER A 15 12.75 -15.98 4.41
CA SER A 15 11.68 -16.96 4.21
C SER A 15 10.82 -16.66 2.98
N VAL A 16 10.41 -15.40 2.79
CA VAL A 16 9.59 -14.99 1.65
C VAL A 16 10.35 -15.07 0.33
N ALA A 17 11.61 -14.65 0.31
CA ALA A 17 12.43 -14.59 -0.90
C ALA A 17 13.24 -15.87 -1.16
N PHE A 18 13.11 -16.90 -0.31
CA PHE A 18 13.85 -18.17 -0.38
C PHE A 18 15.39 -18.02 -0.37
N ILE A 19 15.90 -17.01 0.33
CA ILE A 19 17.35 -16.74 0.44
C ILE A 19 17.87 -17.07 1.84
N SER A 20 19.18 -17.12 2.01
CA SER A 20 19.77 -17.31 3.34
C SER A 20 19.52 -16.09 4.23
N LEU A 21 19.56 -16.28 5.56
CA LEU A 21 19.50 -15.17 6.52
C LEU A 21 20.66 -14.20 6.32
N TYR A 22 21.84 -14.71 5.95
CA TYR A 22 23.01 -13.91 5.61
C TYR A 22 22.68 -13.00 4.42
N ASP A 23 22.14 -13.55 3.32
CA ASP A 23 21.87 -12.77 2.13
C ASP A 23 20.77 -11.73 2.34
N SER A 24 19.80 -12.06 3.20
CA SER A 24 18.75 -11.12 3.58
C SER A 24 19.31 -9.86 4.25
N HIS A 25 20.38 -10.02 5.04
CA HIS A 25 21.02 -8.93 5.75
C HIS A 25 22.00 -8.13 4.87
N TYR A 26 22.85 -8.82 4.12
CA TYR A 26 23.98 -8.19 3.42
C TYR A 26 23.67 -7.74 1.99
N PHE A 27 22.72 -8.39 1.30
CA PHE A 27 22.41 -8.08 -0.09
C PHE A 27 21.13 -7.25 -0.25
N ALA A 28 21.16 -6.41 -1.29
CA ALA A 28 20.08 -5.50 -1.66
C ALA A 28 18.82 -6.24 -2.15
N VAL A 29 17.73 -5.50 -2.33
CA VAL A 29 16.40 -6.03 -2.71
C VAL A 29 16.41 -6.81 -4.03
N GLY A 30 17.30 -6.48 -4.96
CA GLY A 30 17.39 -7.14 -6.26
C GLY A 30 17.60 -8.66 -6.19
N ILE A 31 18.41 -9.15 -5.24
CA ILE A 31 18.64 -10.60 -5.10
C ILE A 31 17.39 -11.31 -4.56
N LYS A 32 16.67 -10.64 -3.64
CA LYS A 32 15.44 -11.14 -3.01
C LYS A 32 14.35 -11.33 -4.06
N VAL A 33 14.13 -10.31 -4.89
CA VAL A 33 13.16 -10.35 -5.98
C VAL A 33 13.55 -11.40 -7.03
N ARG A 34 14.82 -11.45 -7.42
CA ARG A 34 15.31 -12.42 -8.41
C ARG A 34 15.07 -13.86 -7.95
N ASN A 35 15.44 -14.19 -6.72
CA ASN A 35 15.29 -15.55 -6.20
C ASN A 35 13.83 -15.94 -6.02
N LEU A 36 12.99 -15.01 -5.54
CA LEU A 36 11.54 -15.20 -5.48
C LEU A 36 10.93 -15.49 -6.87
N LEU A 37 11.32 -14.71 -7.89
CA LEU A 37 10.85 -14.92 -9.26
C LEU A 37 11.34 -16.24 -9.85
N ASN A 38 12.60 -16.62 -9.61
CA ASN A 38 13.15 -17.90 -10.06
C ASN A 38 12.42 -19.09 -9.40
N ALA A 39 12.10 -18.99 -8.11
CA ALA A 39 11.32 -20.01 -7.41
C ALA A 39 9.90 -20.14 -7.98
N GLY A 40 9.24 -19.02 -8.29
CA GLY A 40 7.95 -19.01 -8.97
C GLY A 40 8.02 -19.57 -10.40
N ALA A 41 9.06 -19.20 -11.15
CA ALA A 41 9.28 -19.67 -12.52
C ALA A 41 9.46 -21.19 -12.56
N TRP A 42 10.21 -21.75 -11.61
CA TRP A 42 10.41 -23.19 -11.49
C TRP A 42 9.08 -23.95 -11.29
N GLN A 43 8.18 -23.43 -10.45
CA GLN A 43 6.85 -24.03 -10.22
C GLN A 43 5.98 -24.04 -11.49
N GLU A 44 6.21 -23.08 -12.39
CA GLU A 44 5.48 -22.93 -13.64
C GLU A 44 6.19 -23.59 -14.83
N GLY A 45 7.29 -24.31 -14.60
CA GLY A 45 8.07 -24.96 -15.67
C GLY A 45 8.79 -23.98 -16.59
N ILE A 46 9.04 -22.74 -16.14
CA ILE A 46 9.71 -21.68 -16.91
C ILE A 46 11.20 -21.67 -16.60
N LEU A 47 12.04 -21.69 -17.64
CA LEU A 47 13.48 -21.54 -17.51
C LEU A 47 13.88 -20.06 -17.49
N THR A 48 14.62 -19.65 -16.46
CA THR A 48 15.16 -18.29 -16.32
C THR A 48 16.65 -18.25 -16.62
N SER A 49 17.10 -17.26 -17.40
CA SER A 49 18.53 -16.99 -17.60
C SER A 49 19.07 -16.10 -16.48
N THR A 50 20.23 -16.48 -15.92
CA THR A 50 21.00 -15.67 -14.97
C THR A 50 22.15 -14.90 -15.64
N ILE A 51 22.24 -15.00 -16.97
CA ILE A 51 23.29 -14.35 -17.76
C ILE A 51 23.10 -12.83 -17.66
N PRO A 52 24.14 -12.05 -17.29
CA PRO A 52 24.08 -10.60 -17.30
C PRO A 52 23.77 -10.09 -18.71
N CYS A 53 22.82 -9.17 -18.84
CA CYS A 53 22.60 -8.47 -20.09
C CYS A 53 23.77 -7.50 -20.33
N GLU A 54 24.56 -7.71 -21.38
CA GLU A 54 25.66 -6.82 -21.75
C GLU A 54 25.18 -5.49 -22.33
N GLN A 55 23.95 -5.48 -22.88
CA GLN A 55 23.30 -4.26 -23.35
C GLN A 55 22.67 -3.53 -22.16
N THR A 56 23.37 -2.50 -21.69
CA THR A 56 22.79 -1.53 -20.77
C THR A 56 22.06 -0.47 -21.59
N GLU A 57 20.73 -0.48 -21.53
CA GLU A 57 19.95 0.64 -22.04
C GLU A 57 20.32 1.89 -21.23
N THR A 58 20.94 2.88 -21.88
CA THR A 58 21.47 4.10 -21.24
C THR A 58 20.44 5.24 -21.18
N GLY A 59 19.16 4.94 -21.39
CA GLY A 59 18.06 5.90 -21.38
C GLY A 59 17.32 5.97 -20.04
N LYS A 60 16.93 7.17 -19.61
CA LYS A 60 15.96 7.34 -18.51
C LYS A 60 14.54 7.20 -19.08
N TYR A 61 13.74 6.33 -18.48
CA TYR A 61 12.32 6.19 -18.81
C TYR A 61 11.48 7.25 -18.08
N PRO A 62 10.36 7.73 -18.64
CA PRO A 62 9.43 8.58 -17.92
C PRO A 62 8.91 7.87 -16.66
N GLU A 63 9.22 8.40 -15.48
CA GLU A 63 8.98 7.72 -14.19
C GLU A 63 7.57 8.00 -13.63
N ALA A 64 7.46 8.57 -12.43
CA ALA A 64 6.18 8.95 -11.85
C ALA A 64 5.70 10.30 -12.40
N TYR A 65 4.39 10.50 -12.42
CA TYR A 65 3.80 11.81 -12.71
C TYR A 65 3.47 12.52 -11.41
N VAL A 66 3.89 13.78 -11.29
CA VAL A 66 3.59 14.65 -10.15
C VAL A 66 2.77 15.82 -10.66
N PHE A 67 1.62 16.07 -10.03
CA PHE A 67 0.80 17.23 -10.36
C PHE A 67 1.46 18.48 -9.79
N PRO A 68 1.51 19.59 -10.56
CA PRO A 68 2.06 20.84 -10.05
C PRO A 68 1.25 21.30 -8.82
N PRO A 69 1.92 21.63 -7.71
CA PRO A 69 1.22 22.03 -6.49
C PRO A 69 0.61 23.42 -6.65
N VAL A 70 -0.63 23.56 -6.19
CA VAL A 70 -1.23 24.89 -5.99
C VAL A 70 -0.65 25.49 -4.71
N LYS A 71 0.34 26.36 -4.87
CA LYS A 71 1.07 26.98 -3.76
C LYS A 71 0.18 27.91 -2.94
N GLY A 72 0.41 27.95 -1.62
CA GLY A 72 -0.27 28.85 -0.70
C GLY A 72 -0.83 28.13 0.53
N LEU A 73 -1.03 28.88 1.61
CA LEU A 73 -1.60 28.36 2.85
C LEU A 73 -3.12 28.24 2.70
N LYS A 74 -3.67 27.02 2.84
CA LYS A 74 -5.12 26.78 2.78
C LYS A 74 -5.69 26.70 4.20
N ASN A 75 -6.38 27.76 4.62
CA ASN A 75 -6.95 27.89 5.98
C ASN A 75 -8.47 27.80 6.05
N ARG A 76 -9.17 27.71 4.90
CA ARG A 76 -10.64 27.77 4.85
C ARG A 76 -11.31 26.40 4.79
N GLN A 77 -10.67 25.44 4.13
CA GLN A 77 -11.24 24.11 3.89
C GLN A 77 -10.17 23.06 4.17
N PRO A 78 -10.57 21.89 4.68
CA PRO A 78 -9.67 20.76 4.82
C PRO A 78 -9.21 20.25 3.45
N VAL A 79 -8.02 19.67 3.42
CA VAL A 79 -7.46 18.98 2.25
C VAL A 79 -7.45 17.49 2.56
N THR A 80 -8.10 16.69 1.72
CA THR A 80 -8.21 15.24 1.92
C THR A 80 -7.29 14.50 0.96
N GLY A 81 -6.53 13.54 1.47
CA GLY A 81 -5.67 12.67 0.67
C GLY A 81 -6.41 11.42 0.21
N LEU A 82 -6.49 11.21 -1.09
CA LEU A 82 -6.91 9.97 -1.74
C LEU A 82 -5.66 9.22 -2.21
N ASN A 83 -5.45 7.99 -1.77
CA ASN A 83 -4.26 7.20 -2.12
C ASN A 83 -4.63 5.81 -2.64
N PHE A 84 -3.96 5.34 -3.68
CA PHE A 84 -4.08 3.95 -4.11
C PHE A 84 -3.38 3.02 -3.13
N ALA A 85 -4.07 1.98 -2.66
CA ALA A 85 -3.43 0.90 -1.92
C ALA A 85 -2.64 0.02 -2.90
N SER A 86 -1.30 0.09 -2.87
CA SER A 86 -0.40 -0.73 -3.70
C SER A 86 -0.69 -0.58 -5.20
N LEU A 87 -0.60 0.65 -5.72
CA LEU A 87 -0.92 0.98 -7.12
C LEU A 87 -0.26 0.04 -8.13
N TYR A 88 1.05 -0.17 -8.03
CA TYR A 88 1.81 -0.89 -9.05
C TYR A 88 1.61 -2.40 -9.06
N PRO A 89 1.65 -3.11 -7.91
CA PRO A 89 1.21 -4.49 -7.87
C PRO A 89 -0.18 -4.66 -8.48
N SER A 90 -1.12 -3.77 -8.14
CA SER A 90 -2.49 -3.82 -8.65
C SER A 90 -2.53 -3.69 -10.17
N LEU A 91 -1.78 -2.73 -10.73
CA LEU A 91 -1.65 -2.58 -12.18
C LEU A 91 -1.08 -3.81 -12.88
N ILE A 92 0.01 -4.37 -12.33
CA ILE A 92 0.66 -5.56 -12.88
C ILE A 92 -0.35 -6.72 -12.91
N MET A 93 -1.09 -6.91 -11.82
CA MET A 93 -2.10 -7.96 -11.70
C MET A 93 -3.32 -7.74 -12.62
N THR A 94 -3.82 -6.50 -12.71
CA THR A 94 -5.02 -6.15 -13.52
C THR A 94 -4.77 -6.26 -15.01
N TYR A 95 -3.60 -5.84 -15.49
CA TYR A 95 -3.27 -5.84 -16.92
C TYR A 95 -2.41 -7.04 -17.34
N ASN A 96 -2.28 -8.05 -16.47
CA ASN A 96 -1.48 -9.26 -16.71
C ASN A 96 -0.05 -8.96 -17.24
N LEU A 97 0.59 -7.93 -16.68
CA LEU A 97 1.88 -7.45 -17.17
C LEU A 97 2.98 -8.39 -16.70
N SER A 98 3.54 -9.18 -17.61
CA SER A 98 4.63 -10.11 -17.29
C SER A 98 5.53 -10.31 -18.50
N PRO A 99 6.87 -10.50 -18.32
CA PRO A 99 7.78 -10.74 -19.43
C PRO A 99 7.39 -11.92 -20.32
N ASP A 100 6.87 -13.00 -19.73
CA ASP A 100 6.38 -14.20 -20.43
C ASP A 100 5.08 -13.97 -21.23
N LYS A 101 4.46 -12.79 -21.10
CA LYS A 101 3.24 -12.39 -21.81
C LYS A 101 3.48 -11.28 -22.84
N ILE A 102 4.73 -10.89 -23.08
CA ILE A 102 5.06 -9.87 -24.07
C ILE A 102 4.82 -10.43 -25.48
N ILE A 103 4.03 -9.71 -26.27
CA ILE A 103 3.79 -10.00 -27.69
C ILE A 103 4.68 -9.06 -28.51
N LEU A 104 5.63 -9.63 -29.24
CA LEU A 104 6.57 -8.87 -30.08
C LEU A 104 6.01 -8.55 -31.47
N SER A 105 5.04 -9.33 -31.96
CA SER A 105 4.41 -9.13 -33.27
C SER A 105 3.21 -8.19 -33.18
N ARG A 106 3.20 -7.15 -34.01
CA ARG A 106 2.09 -6.20 -34.10
C ARG A 106 0.82 -6.85 -34.64
N GLU A 107 0.93 -7.70 -35.66
CA GLU A 107 -0.22 -8.42 -36.25
C GLU A 107 -0.91 -9.30 -35.20
N ARG A 108 -0.12 -10.03 -34.40
CA ARG A 108 -0.65 -10.85 -33.29
C ARG A 108 -1.28 -9.99 -32.18
N ALA A 109 -0.73 -8.81 -31.93
CA ALA A 109 -1.31 -7.89 -30.95
C ALA A 109 -2.65 -7.29 -31.44
N GLU A 110 -2.79 -7.03 -32.75
CA GLU A 110 -4.03 -6.52 -33.34
C GLU A 110 -5.13 -7.58 -33.35
N SER A 111 -4.81 -8.84 -33.68
CA SER A 111 -5.79 -9.95 -33.57
C SER A 111 -6.28 -10.18 -32.14
N LEU A 112 -5.42 -9.95 -31.14
CA LEU A 112 -5.74 -10.12 -29.72
C LEU A 112 -6.47 -8.93 -29.10
N LYS A 113 -6.59 -7.79 -29.79
CA LYS A 113 -7.42 -6.66 -29.33
C LYS A 113 -8.90 -6.88 -29.61
N GLU A 114 -9.22 -7.67 -30.64
CA GLU A 114 -10.59 -7.99 -31.05
C GLU A 114 -11.20 -9.10 -30.19
N SER A 115 -10.39 -10.01 -29.65
CA SER A 115 -10.77 -10.91 -28.56
C SER A 115 -10.52 -10.20 -27.23
N GLU A 116 -11.54 -9.99 -26.38
CA GLU A 116 -11.36 -9.41 -25.05
C GLU A 116 -10.16 -10.06 -24.33
N HIS A 117 -9.21 -9.23 -23.90
CA HIS A 117 -7.94 -9.65 -23.31
C HIS A 117 -8.13 -10.81 -22.32
N GLU A 118 -7.42 -11.92 -22.56
CA GLU A 118 -7.39 -13.17 -21.79
C GLU A 118 -6.88 -12.99 -20.34
N ASN A 119 -7.53 -12.14 -19.56
CA ASN A 119 -7.36 -11.98 -18.11
C ASN A 119 -8.02 -13.13 -17.33
N GLN A 120 -8.13 -14.31 -17.94
CA GLN A 120 -8.58 -15.52 -17.27
C GLN A 120 -7.51 -15.99 -16.28
N ALA A 121 -7.94 -16.56 -15.16
CA ALA A 121 -7.05 -16.98 -14.08
C ALA A 121 -5.97 -17.96 -14.55
N GLU A 122 -6.29 -18.81 -15.53
CA GLU A 122 -5.40 -19.82 -16.10
C GLU A 122 -4.30 -19.22 -17.00
N MET A 123 -4.52 -18.03 -17.57
CA MET A 123 -3.61 -17.39 -18.53
C MET A 123 -2.71 -16.31 -17.91
N LYS A 124 -2.73 -16.16 -16.58
CA LYS A 124 -1.89 -15.17 -15.88
C LYS A 124 -0.40 -15.46 -16.05
N GLY A 125 0.38 -14.41 -16.29
CA GLY A 125 1.83 -14.49 -16.35
C GLY A 125 2.47 -14.66 -14.98
N LEU A 126 3.77 -14.92 -14.98
CA LEU A 126 4.54 -15.20 -13.77
C LEU A 126 4.43 -14.08 -12.72
N TYR A 127 4.59 -12.82 -13.14
CA TYR A 127 4.62 -11.67 -12.21
C TYR A 127 3.28 -11.49 -11.48
N PRO A 128 2.13 -11.43 -12.18
CA PRO A 128 0.81 -11.43 -11.55
C PRO A 128 0.58 -12.59 -10.56
N LYS A 129 0.99 -13.82 -10.89
CA LYS A 129 0.82 -14.98 -10.00
C LYS A 129 1.59 -14.81 -8.69
N VAL A 130 2.87 -14.43 -8.77
CA VAL A 130 3.71 -14.17 -7.58
C VAL A 130 3.13 -13.03 -6.73
N LEU A 131 2.65 -11.94 -7.36
CA LEU A 131 2.05 -10.82 -6.64
C LEU A 131 0.73 -11.16 -5.96
N VAL A 132 -0.12 -11.99 -6.58
CA VAL A 132 -1.36 -12.48 -5.96
C VAL A 132 -1.04 -13.28 -4.70
N GLU A 133 -0.07 -14.19 -4.76
CA GLU A 133 0.36 -14.99 -3.60
C GLU A 133 0.90 -14.09 -2.47
N LEU A 134 1.75 -13.10 -2.80
CA LEU A 134 2.23 -12.13 -1.82
C LEU A 134 1.09 -11.30 -1.19
N LEU A 135 0.08 -10.91 -1.98
CA LEU A 135 -1.07 -10.15 -1.51
C LEU A 135 -1.94 -10.97 -0.56
N ILE A 136 -2.20 -12.24 -0.88
CA ILE A 136 -2.93 -13.18 -0.03
C ILE A 136 -2.21 -13.33 1.32
N ARG A 137 -0.89 -13.57 1.29
CA ARG A 137 -0.07 -13.66 2.50
C ARG A 137 -0.11 -12.37 3.32
N HIS A 138 0.02 -11.21 2.67
CA HIS A 138 -0.04 -9.91 3.32
C HIS A 138 -1.39 -9.68 4.03
N ASN A 139 -2.50 -10.00 3.37
CA ASN A 139 -3.83 -9.82 3.93
C ASN A 139 -4.11 -10.76 5.11
N SER A 140 -3.68 -12.02 5.01
CA SER A 140 -3.73 -12.98 6.12
C SER A 140 -2.96 -12.47 7.35
N LEU A 141 -1.75 -11.96 7.15
CA LEU A 141 -0.94 -11.38 8.22
C LEU A 141 -1.59 -10.13 8.81
N LYS A 142 -2.12 -9.23 7.97
CA LYS A 142 -2.82 -8.02 8.42
C LYS A 142 -4.03 -8.35 9.29
N SER A 143 -4.80 -9.38 8.94
CA SER A 143 -5.93 -9.84 9.74
C SER A 143 -5.50 -10.36 11.12
N ARG A 144 -4.47 -11.23 11.16
CA ARG A 144 -3.92 -11.77 12.42
C ARG A 144 -3.33 -10.69 13.31
N LEU A 145 -2.70 -9.69 12.71
CA LEU A 145 -2.12 -8.56 13.42
C LEU A 145 -3.20 -7.69 14.05
N ALA A 146 -4.34 -7.47 13.37
CA ALA A 146 -5.45 -6.70 13.91
C ALA A 146 -6.02 -7.33 15.20
N SER A 147 -6.27 -8.65 15.18
CA SER A 147 -6.76 -9.36 16.38
C SER A 147 -5.77 -9.29 17.55
N LEU A 148 -4.47 -9.37 17.27
CA LEU A 148 -3.44 -9.30 18.31
C LEU A 148 -3.24 -7.87 18.85
N LYS A 149 -3.40 -6.84 18.01
CA LYS A 149 -3.37 -5.44 18.46
C LYS A 149 -4.52 -5.14 19.42
N ASN A 150 -5.73 -5.62 19.11
CA ASN A 150 -6.88 -5.50 20.01
C ASN A 150 -6.62 -6.17 21.36
N LYS A 151 -6.10 -7.41 21.34
CA LYS A 151 -5.74 -8.14 22.57
C LYS A 151 -4.64 -7.45 23.37
N LYS A 152 -3.64 -6.85 22.70
CA LYS A 152 -2.60 -6.06 23.35
C LYS A 152 -3.18 -4.85 24.07
N GLU A 153 -4.08 -4.12 23.40
CA GLU A 153 -4.73 -2.93 23.97
C GLU A 153 -5.61 -3.29 25.18
N GLU A 154 -6.29 -4.44 25.15
CA GLU A 154 -7.07 -4.95 26.29
C GLU A 154 -6.17 -5.27 27.49
N LEU A 155 -5.07 -5.99 27.26
CA LEU A 155 -4.07 -6.27 28.30
C LEU A 155 -3.43 -4.98 28.85
N GLU A 156 -3.15 -3.99 28.00
CA GLU A 156 -2.63 -2.68 28.45
C GLU A 156 -3.63 -1.96 29.36
N LYS A 157 -4.93 -2.04 29.07
CA LYS A 157 -5.98 -1.49 29.94
C LYS A 157 -6.05 -2.21 31.28
N GLU A 158 -5.97 -3.54 31.29
CA GLU A 158 -5.94 -4.33 32.52
C GLU A 158 -4.71 -4.00 33.38
N ILE A 159 -3.55 -3.85 32.74
CA ILE A 159 -2.30 -3.41 33.39
C ILE A 159 -2.53 -2.03 34.03
N SER A 160 -2.97 -1.03 33.26
CA SER A 160 -3.20 0.32 33.81
C SER A 160 -4.25 0.35 34.93
N LEU A 161 -5.25 -0.52 34.90
CA LEU A 161 -6.25 -0.66 35.96
C LEU A 161 -5.66 -1.28 37.25
N ALA A 162 -4.83 -2.30 37.12
CA ALA A 162 -4.14 -2.92 38.26
C ALA A 162 -3.16 -1.93 38.93
N GLU A 163 -2.40 -1.16 38.14
CA GLU A 163 -1.52 -0.10 38.62
C GLU A 163 -2.30 0.96 39.41
N ALA A 164 -3.46 1.39 38.89
CA ALA A 164 -4.31 2.37 39.56
C ALA A 164 -4.87 1.86 40.91
N ARG A 165 -4.98 0.53 41.08
CA ARG A 165 -5.41 -0.13 42.32
C ARG A 165 -4.27 -0.42 43.28
N GLY A 166 -3.01 -0.21 42.88
CA GLY A 166 -1.82 -0.57 43.65
C GLY A 166 -1.60 -2.09 43.75
N GLU A 167 -2.20 -2.86 42.83
CA GLU A 167 -2.03 -4.31 42.76
C GLU A 167 -0.79 -4.66 41.92
N ASP A 168 -0.02 -5.64 42.38
CA ASP A 168 1.12 -6.15 41.62
C ASP A 168 0.62 -7.15 40.56
N PHE A 169 1.11 -7.05 39.32
CA PHE A 169 0.57 -7.90 38.26
C PHE A 169 0.96 -9.36 38.45
N THR A 170 0.01 -10.26 38.16
CA THR A 170 0.27 -11.70 38.14
C THR A 170 1.33 -12.04 37.10
N ASP A 171 2.19 -13.02 37.40
CA ASP A 171 3.21 -13.51 36.46
C ASP A 171 2.60 -14.04 35.17
N ALA A 172 1.37 -14.58 35.25
CA ALA A 172 0.59 -15.01 34.09
C ALA A 172 0.26 -13.83 33.15
N LEU A 173 -0.23 -12.72 33.69
CA LEU A 173 -0.57 -11.51 32.92
C LEU A 173 0.68 -10.88 32.28
N LYS A 174 1.78 -10.78 33.03
CA LYS A 174 3.07 -10.31 32.51
C LYS A 174 3.54 -11.19 31.34
N SER A 175 3.55 -12.52 31.54
CA SER A 175 3.96 -13.49 30.52
C SER A 175 3.10 -13.42 29.25
N GLU A 176 1.78 -13.32 29.42
CA GLU A 176 0.84 -13.20 28.30
C GLU A 176 1.05 -11.89 27.53
N TYR A 177 1.18 -10.75 28.23
CA TYR A 177 1.47 -9.47 27.60
C TYR A 177 2.80 -9.47 26.83
N PHE A 178 3.87 -10.05 27.40
CA PHE A 178 5.14 -10.20 26.70
C PHE A 178 5.02 -11.07 25.45
N SER A 179 4.30 -12.19 25.54
CA SER A 179 4.05 -13.09 24.40
C SER A 179 3.26 -12.41 23.29
N VAL A 180 2.15 -11.74 23.62
CA VAL A 180 1.33 -11.00 22.65
C VAL A 180 2.14 -9.88 22.01
N SER A 181 2.86 -9.09 22.81
CA SER A 181 3.71 -8.00 22.32
C SER A 181 4.82 -8.49 21.39
N PHE A 182 5.45 -9.63 21.71
CA PHE A 182 6.43 -10.27 20.84
C PHE A 182 5.81 -10.70 19.51
N ASN A 183 4.64 -11.33 19.55
CA ASN A 183 3.93 -11.77 18.35
C ASN A 183 3.50 -10.60 17.45
N VAL A 184 2.97 -9.51 18.02
CA VAL A 184 2.63 -8.28 17.28
C VAL A 184 3.87 -7.75 16.56
N THR A 185 4.99 -7.64 17.28
CA THR A 185 6.25 -7.12 16.74
C THR A 185 6.76 -8.00 15.59
N CYS A 186 6.71 -9.33 15.75
CA CYS A 186 7.08 -10.30 14.72
C CYS A 186 6.20 -10.22 13.47
N LEU A 187 4.87 -10.10 13.63
CA LEU A 187 3.95 -9.99 12.50
C LEU A 187 4.05 -8.65 11.77
N ASP A 188 4.27 -7.54 12.49
CA ASP A 188 4.52 -6.22 11.89
C ASP A 188 5.75 -6.28 10.97
N ALA A 189 6.82 -6.94 11.40
CA ALA A 189 8.03 -7.19 10.60
C ALA A 189 7.73 -7.99 9.32
N LYS A 190 6.92 -9.06 9.41
CA LYS A 190 6.47 -9.82 8.22
C LYS A 190 5.70 -8.94 7.24
N GLN A 191 4.84 -8.07 7.76
CA GLN A 191 4.04 -7.19 6.92
C GLN A 191 4.90 -6.17 6.17
N LEU A 192 5.93 -5.61 6.83
CA LEU A 192 6.85 -4.66 6.21
C LEU A 192 7.64 -5.27 5.06
N ALA A 193 8.09 -6.52 5.23
CA ALA A 193 8.81 -7.27 4.21
C ALA A 193 8.02 -7.43 2.89
N LEU A 194 6.69 -7.55 2.98
CA LEU A 194 5.80 -7.78 1.82
C LEU A 194 5.44 -6.51 1.03
N LYS A 195 5.78 -5.30 1.51
CA LYS A 195 5.31 -4.02 0.94
C LYS A 195 6.19 -3.42 -0.17
N GLN A 196 7.25 -4.09 -0.61
CA GLN A 196 8.22 -3.50 -1.54
C GLN A 196 7.91 -3.87 -3.00
N ALA A 197 7.33 -2.95 -3.78
CA ALA A 197 7.21 -3.12 -5.24
C ALA A 197 7.11 -1.77 -5.98
N GLY A 198 7.87 -1.66 -7.08
CA GLY A 198 8.21 -0.43 -7.80
C GLY A 198 7.18 0.12 -8.80
N VAL A 199 7.54 1.23 -9.45
CA VAL A 199 6.71 2.15 -10.25
C VAL A 199 6.65 1.80 -11.75
N THR A 200 5.49 1.95 -12.41
CA THR A 200 5.26 1.75 -13.86
C THR A 200 4.52 2.92 -14.53
N SER A 201 4.65 3.06 -15.84
CA SER A 201 3.98 4.09 -16.67
C SER A 201 2.45 3.98 -16.70
N ALA A 202 1.89 2.80 -16.44
CA ALA A 202 0.45 2.61 -16.27
C ALA A 202 -0.10 3.37 -15.04
N GLY A 203 0.73 3.57 -14.01
CA GLY A 203 0.38 4.39 -12.85
C GLY A 203 0.10 5.84 -13.23
N GLN A 204 0.89 6.41 -14.15
CA GLN A 204 0.67 7.77 -14.63
C GLN A 204 -0.67 7.94 -15.35
N ARG A 205 -1.11 6.94 -16.11
CA ARG A 205 -2.40 6.99 -16.82
C ARG A 205 -3.56 6.95 -15.82
N ASN A 206 -3.51 6.03 -14.87
CA ASN A 206 -4.58 5.87 -13.88
C ASN A 206 -4.71 7.11 -12.97
N ILE A 207 -3.59 7.68 -12.49
CA ILE A 207 -3.66 8.86 -11.61
C ILE A 207 -4.23 10.08 -12.35
N LYS A 208 -3.96 10.22 -13.66
CA LYS A 208 -4.55 11.27 -14.51
C LYS A 208 -6.04 11.05 -14.71
N LEU A 209 -6.47 9.82 -15.01
CA LEU A 209 -7.88 9.48 -15.15
C LEU A 209 -8.68 9.77 -13.87
N ILE A 210 -8.14 9.40 -12.69
CA ILE A 210 -8.78 9.74 -11.42
C ILE A 210 -8.80 11.25 -11.21
N ALA A 211 -7.71 11.96 -11.50
CA ALA A 211 -7.69 13.42 -11.37
C ALA A 211 -8.75 14.10 -12.23
N ASP A 212 -9.03 13.58 -13.42
CA ASP A 212 -10.07 14.10 -14.31
C ASP A 212 -11.48 13.73 -13.81
N LEU A 213 -11.67 12.52 -13.27
CA LEU A 213 -12.93 12.08 -12.65
C LEU A 213 -13.31 12.92 -11.42
N VAL A 214 -12.36 13.19 -10.53
CA VAL A 214 -12.65 14.00 -9.33
C VAL A 214 -12.94 15.46 -9.71
N ARG A 215 -12.25 15.99 -10.73
CA ARG A 215 -12.53 17.33 -11.28
C ARG A 215 -13.92 17.42 -11.92
N SER A 216 -14.35 16.38 -12.65
CA SER A 216 -15.69 16.38 -13.26
C SER A 216 -16.80 16.33 -12.21
N LYS A 217 -16.54 15.78 -11.03
CA LYS A 217 -17.41 15.84 -9.84
C LYS A 217 -17.30 17.14 -9.04
N GLY A 218 -16.55 18.15 -9.52
CA GLY A 218 -16.40 19.46 -8.88
C GLY A 218 -15.28 19.56 -7.83
N PHE A 219 -14.57 18.48 -7.54
CA PHE A 219 -13.46 18.52 -6.58
C PHE A 219 -12.24 19.23 -7.18
N SER A 220 -11.56 20.00 -6.34
CA SER A 220 -10.33 20.68 -6.73
C SER A 220 -9.10 19.86 -6.33
N VAL A 221 -8.25 19.51 -7.30
CA VAL A 221 -6.95 18.86 -7.03
C VAL A 221 -5.91 19.92 -6.66
N LYS A 222 -5.39 19.88 -5.44
CA LYS A 222 -4.34 20.82 -4.96
C LYS A 222 -2.94 20.33 -5.21
N TYR A 223 -2.74 19.04 -5.05
CA TYR A 223 -1.48 18.37 -5.26
C TYR A 223 -1.75 16.92 -5.60
N GLY A 224 -0.78 16.25 -6.20
CA GLY A 224 -0.85 14.83 -6.45
C GLY A 224 0.55 14.30 -6.65
N ASN A 225 0.87 13.22 -5.96
CA ASN A 225 2.09 12.47 -6.19
C ASN A 225 1.76 11.24 -7.05
N THR A 226 2.77 10.42 -7.28
CA THR A 226 2.75 9.14 -8.01
C THR A 226 1.49 8.29 -7.84
N ASP A 227 0.99 8.14 -6.62
CA ASP A 227 -0.09 7.22 -6.22
C ASP A 227 -1.22 7.90 -5.42
N SER A 228 -1.09 9.20 -5.18
CA SER A 228 -1.98 9.94 -4.27
C SER A 228 -2.40 11.29 -4.84
N LEU A 229 -3.65 11.69 -4.57
CA LEU A 229 -4.22 12.98 -4.89
C LEU A 229 -4.67 13.68 -3.62
N TYR A 230 -4.43 14.99 -3.55
CA TYR A 230 -4.86 15.84 -2.45
C TYR A 230 -5.95 16.76 -2.96
N LEU A 231 -7.16 16.53 -2.46
CA LEU A 231 -8.40 17.08 -2.98
C LEU A 231 -9.02 18.07 -2.00
N ILE A 232 -9.85 18.94 -2.54
CA ILE A 232 -10.72 19.84 -1.78
C ILE A 232 -12.14 19.66 -2.30
N CYS A 233 -13.07 19.45 -1.37
CA CYS A 233 -14.50 19.36 -1.68
C CYS A 233 -15.04 20.72 -2.17
N PRO A 234 -16.06 20.74 -3.03
CA PRO A 234 -16.74 21.97 -3.41
C PRO A 234 -17.20 22.79 -2.19
N GLU A 235 -17.20 24.12 -2.31
CA GLU A 235 -17.53 25.01 -1.18
C GLU A 235 -18.98 24.83 -0.71
N GLU A 236 -19.85 24.39 -1.60
CA GLU A 236 -21.27 24.11 -1.38
C GLU A 236 -21.53 23.14 -0.21
N TYR A 237 -20.63 22.18 -0.01
CA TYR A 237 -20.72 21.20 1.09
C TYR A 237 -20.61 21.86 2.48
N PHE A 238 -19.97 23.02 2.57
CA PHE A 238 -19.62 23.65 3.84
C PHE A 238 -20.52 24.84 4.22
N TRP A 239 -21.30 25.37 3.26
CA TRP A 239 -22.12 26.58 3.42
C TRP A 239 -22.89 26.65 4.74
N LYS A 240 -23.60 25.56 5.09
CA LYS A 240 -24.43 25.47 6.30
C LYS A 240 -23.63 25.63 7.60
N TYR A 241 -22.39 25.17 7.63
CA TYR A 241 -21.53 25.25 8.82
C TYR A 241 -20.69 26.52 8.83
N ASP A 242 -20.31 27.03 7.65
CA ASP A 242 -19.70 28.35 7.49
C ASP A 242 -20.60 29.44 8.05
N GLU A 243 -21.89 29.44 7.66
CA GLU A 243 -22.89 30.37 8.17
C GLU A 243 -23.04 30.31 9.70
N LYS A 244 -23.09 29.09 10.25
CA LYS A 244 -23.19 28.88 11.71
C LYS A 244 -21.95 29.36 12.45
N TYR A 245 -20.77 29.21 11.87
CA TYR A 245 -19.52 29.64 12.48
C TYR A 245 -19.38 31.16 12.45
N ILE A 246 -19.69 31.79 11.30
CA ILE A 246 -19.70 33.25 11.15
C ILE A 246 -20.74 33.89 12.09
N SER A 247 -21.89 33.24 12.28
CA SER A 247 -22.92 33.66 13.24
C SER A 247 -22.58 33.37 14.71
N GLU A 248 -21.36 32.91 15.01
CA GLU A 248 -20.88 32.54 16.35
C GLU A 248 -21.72 31.46 17.08
N LYS A 249 -22.55 30.70 16.35
CA LYS A 249 -23.43 29.66 16.91
C LYS A 249 -22.70 28.37 17.27
N ILE A 250 -21.46 28.19 16.81
CA ILE A 250 -20.64 27.00 17.04
C ILE A 250 -19.19 27.39 17.37
N SER A 251 -18.54 26.60 18.22
CA SER A 251 -17.13 26.79 18.55
C SER A 251 -16.21 26.40 17.38
N LYS A 252 -15.00 26.98 17.34
CA LYS A 252 -13.98 26.66 16.33
C LYS A 252 -13.66 25.17 16.25
N LYS A 253 -13.55 24.48 17.40
CA LYS A 253 -13.31 23.03 17.45
C LYS A 253 -14.44 22.26 16.75
N LYS A 254 -15.69 22.55 17.11
CA LYS A 254 -16.88 21.89 16.55
C LYS A 254 -17.06 22.18 15.06
N TYR A 255 -16.71 23.39 14.61
CA TYR A 255 -16.68 23.75 13.20
C TYR A 255 -15.71 22.84 12.42
N TRP A 256 -14.44 22.77 12.84
CA TRP A 256 -13.44 21.94 12.14
C TRP A 256 -13.76 20.45 12.16
N GLU A 257 -14.28 19.92 13.27
CA GLU A 257 -14.74 18.52 13.35
C GLU A 257 -15.82 18.23 12.30
N LYS A 258 -16.75 19.17 12.08
CA LYS A 258 -17.80 19.02 11.06
C LYS A 258 -17.30 19.18 9.64
N MET A 259 -16.38 20.12 9.39
CA MET A 259 -15.73 20.28 8.09
C MET A 259 -15.02 19.00 7.65
N VAL A 260 -14.27 18.38 8.56
CA VAL A 260 -13.59 17.10 8.29
C VAL A 260 -14.60 15.99 8.05
N GLY A 261 -15.63 15.86 8.90
CA GLY A 261 -16.67 14.85 8.74
C GLY A 261 -17.37 14.89 7.38
N ILE A 262 -17.81 16.08 6.96
CA ILE A 262 -18.45 16.29 5.65
C ILE A 262 -17.50 15.92 4.51
N SER A 263 -16.23 16.28 4.64
CA SER A 263 -15.23 15.96 3.61
C SER A 263 -15.02 14.46 3.48
N MET A 264 -15.01 13.72 4.60
CA MET A 264 -14.86 12.25 4.57
C MET A 264 -16.09 11.56 4.00
N GLU A 265 -17.29 12.07 4.30
CA GLU A 265 -18.55 11.59 3.74
C GLU A 265 -18.62 11.79 2.22
N ALA A 266 -18.37 13.01 1.74
CA ALA A 266 -18.35 13.33 0.30
C ALA A 266 -17.30 12.51 -0.46
N MET A 267 -16.16 12.20 0.17
CA MET A 267 -15.11 11.35 -0.42
C MET A 267 -15.49 9.88 -0.50
N SER A 268 -16.40 9.39 0.36
CA SER A 268 -16.89 8.01 0.32
C SER A 268 -17.89 7.75 -0.82
N GLU A 269 -18.45 8.82 -1.39
CA GLU A 269 -19.40 8.81 -2.51
C GLU A 269 -18.74 9.06 -3.88
N LEU A 270 -17.41 9.23 -3.91
CA LEU A 270 -16.61 9.34 -5.14
C LEU A 270 -16.49 8.01 -5.88
#